data_AF-A0AB38ESK2-F1
#
_entry.id   AF-A0AB38ESK2-F1
#
_cell.length_a   1.000
_cell.length_b   1.000
_cell.length_c   1.000
_cell.angle_alpha   90.00
_cell.angle_beta   90.00
_cell.angle_gamma   90.00
#
_symmetry.space_group_name_H-M   'P 1'
#
loop_
_entity.id
_entity.type
_entity.pdbx_description
1 polymer ?
#
loop_
_entity_poly.entity_id
_entity_poly.type
_entity_poly.pdbx_seq_one_letter_code
_entity_poly.pdbx_strand_id
1 'polypeptide(L)'
;MIFSDWPWRHWRQMRGETIALRLNDEQLNWRELCARVDELASGFAVQGVVEGSGVMLRAWNTPQTLLAWLALLQCGARVLPVNPQLPQPLLEELLPNLTLQFALVPDGENTFPALTSLHIQRVEGAHVATWQPTRLCSMTLTSGSTGLPKAAVHTYQAHLASAEGVLSLIPFGDHDDWLLSLPLFHVSGQGIMWRWLYAGARMTVRDKQPLEQMLAGCTHASLVPTQLWRLLVNRSSVSLKAVLLGGAAIPVELTEQAREQGIRCFCGYGLTEFASTVCAKEADGLADVGSPLPGREVKIVNNEVWLRAASMAEGYWRNGQLVSLVNDEGWYATRDRGEMHNGKLTIVGRLDNLFFSGGEGIQPEEVERVIAAHPAVLQVFIVPVADKEFGHRAVAVMEYDHESVDLSEWVKDKLARFQQPVRWLTLPPELKNGGIKISRQVLKEWAQRQQ
;
A
#
# COMPACT_ATOMS: atom_id res chain seq x y z
N MET A 1 21.75 -3.64 6.99
CA MET A 1 22.60 -2.48 6.57
C MET A 1 22.38 -1.32 7.54
N ILE A 2 23.40 -0.52 7.86
CA ILE A 2 23.27 0.60 8.82
C ILE A 2 23.70 1.89 8.11
N PHE A 3 22.86 2.93 8.17
CA PHE A 3 23.14 4.24 7.59
C PHE A 3 23.63 5.21 8.66
N SER A 4 24.78 5.86 8.43
CA SER A 4 25.35 6.92 9.28
C SER A 4 25.01 8.34 8.81
N ASP A 5 24.37 8.47 7.64
CA ASP A 5 23.86 9.71 7.04
C ASP A 5 22.55 9.39 6.30
N TRP A 6 21.87 10.41 5.75
CA TRP A 6 20.73 10.24 4.88
C TRP A 6 21.03 9.24 3.75
N PRO A 7 20.14 8.27 3.46
CA PRO A 7 20.47 7.19 2.51
C PRO A 7 20.96 7.66 1.14
N TRP A 8 20.32 8.68 0.54
CA TRP A 8 20.77 9.23 -0.74
C TRP A 8 22.16 9.88 -0.67
N ARG A 9 22.54 10.48 0.48
CA ARG A 9 23.88 11.04 0.71
C ARG A 9 24.92 9.96 0.99
N HIS A 10 24.55 8.89 1.70
CA HIS A 10 25.38 7.70 1.85
C HIS A 10 25.75 7.11 0.49
N TRP A 11 24.76 6.90 -0.40
CA TRP A 11 25.04 6.38 -1.74
C TRP A 11 25.79 7.36 -2.63
N ARG A 12 25.58 8.67 -2.46
CA ARG A 12 26.43 9.68 -3.10
C ARG A 12 27.90 9.50 -2.74
N GLN A 13 28.22 9.23 -1.47
CA GLN A 13 29.59 9.00 -1.02
C GLN A 13 30.15 7.67 -1.56
N MET A 14 29.36 6.60 -1.53
CA MET A 14 29.82 5.27 -1.92
C MET A 14 29.91 5.06 -3.43
N ARG A 15 28.99 5.66 -4.20
CA ARG A 15 28.79 5.41 -5.64
C ARG A 15 28.15 6.59 -6.37
N GLY A 16 28.64 7.81 -6.10
CA GLY A 16 28.04 9.06 -6.58
C GLY A 16 27.73 9.17 -8.08
N GLU A 17 28.51 8.52 -8.95
CA GLU A 17 28.34 8.54 -10.41
C GLU A 17 27.37 7.47 -10.94
N THR A 18 26.96 6.50 -10.12
CA THR A 18 26.01 5.47 -10.60
C THR A 18 24.61 6.05 -10.67
N ILE A 19 23.88 5.74 -11.74
CA ILE A 19 22.48 6.10 -11.90
C ILE A 19 21.67 5.57 -10.70
N ALA A 20 20.93 6.48 -10.06
CA ALA A 20 20.12 6.26 -8.87
C ALA A 20 18.62 6.26 -9.21
N LEU A 21 18.20 7.13 -10.11
CA LEU A 21 16.78 7.44 -10.30
C LEU A 21 16.50 7.77 -11.77
N ARG A 22 15.41 7.24 -12.31
CA ARG A 22 14.83 7.68 -13.58
C ARG A 22 13.58 8.50 -13.32
N LEU A 23 13.56 9.74 -13.78
CA LEU A 23 12.43 10.67 -13.72
C LEU A 23 11.92 10.87 -15.15
N ASN A 24 10.84 10.17 -15.52
CA ASN A 24 10.44 10.00 -16.91
C ASN A 24 11.61 9.42 -17.73
N ASP A 25 12.20 10.20 -18.63
CA ASP A 25 13.36 9.82 -19.44
C ASP A 25 14.68 10.42 -18.89
N GLU A 26 14.63 11.34 -17.92
CA GLU A 26 15.81 11.91 -17.25
C GLU A 26 16.43 10.85 -16.32
N GLN A 27 17.74 10.65 -16.40
CA GLN A 27 18.48 9.78 -15.49
C GLN A 27 19.33 10.64 -14.56
N LEU A 28 19.22 10.40 -13.26
CA LEU A 28 20.00 11.09 -12.24
C LEU A 28 20.92 10.08 -11.56
N ASN A 29 22.20 10.43 -11.44
CA ASN A 29 23.09 9.76 -10.50
C ASN A 29 22.85 10.24 -9.05
N TRP A 30 23.52 9.62 -8.08
CA TRP A 30 23.32 9.97 -6.67
C TRP A 30 23.79 11.39 -6.32
N ARG A 31 24.80 11.95 -7.03
CA ARG A 31 25.23 13.34 -6.85
C ARG A 31 24.17 14.33 -7.31
N GLU A 32 23.64 14.13 -8.51
CA GLU A 32 22.59 14.95 -9.10
C GLU A 32 21.30 14.87 -8.29
N LEU A 33 20.93 13.67 -7.83
CA LEU A 33 19.79 13.49 -6.93
C LEU A 33 19.95 14.31 -5.65
N CYS A 34 21.11 14.23 -4.99
CA CYS A 34 21.35 14.99 -3.76
C CYS A 34 21.26 16.50 -4.02
N ALA A 35 21.84 17.01 -5.12
CA ALA A 35 21.76 18.43 -5.45
C ALA A 35 20.31 18.90 -5.63
N ARG A 36 19.48 18.12 -6.32
CA ARG A 36 18.06 18.44 -6.54
C ARG A 36 17.25 18.39 -5.24
N VAL A 37 17.58 17.46 -4.33
CA VAL A 37 16.97 17.38 -3.00
C VAL A 37 17.43 18.55 -2.12
N ASP A 38 18.70 18.93 -2.18
CA ASP A 38 19.30 20.03 -1.42
C ASP A 38 18.65 21.39 -1.76
N GLU A 39 18.41 21.65 -3.04
CA GLU A 39 17.73 22.86 -3.50
C GLU A 39 16.29 22.97 -2.97
N LEU A 40 15.54 21.85 -2.99
CA LEU A 40 14.16 21.78 -2.52
C LEU A 40 14.08 21.84 -0.98
N ALA A 41 14.98 21.14 -0.29
CA ALA A 41 15.03 21.15 1.17
C ALA A 41 15.34 22.58 1.68
N SER A 42 16.27 23.26 1.03
CA SER A 42 16.58 24.67 1.32
C SER A 42 15.39 25.58 1.04
N GLY A 43 14.66 25.35 -0.06
CA GLY A 43 13.42 26.06 -0.36
C GLY A 43 12.31 25.85 0.66
N PHE A 44 12.13 24.63 1.17
CA PHE A 44 11.15 24.37 2.24
C PHE A 44 11.57 24.98 3.58
N ALA A 45 12.87 24.99 3.89
CA ALA A 45 13.39 25.64 5.09
C ALA A 45 13.17 27.15 5.07
N VAL A 46 13.38 27.82 3.92
CA VAL A 46 13.08 29.26 3.74
C VAL A 46 11.59 29.56 3.98
N GLN A 47 10.70 28.62 3.63
CA GLN A 47 9.25 28.73 3.86
C GLN A 47 8.84 28.40 5.31
N GLY A 48 9.79 28.09 6.19
CA GLY A 48 9.56 27.88 7.61
C GLY A 48 9.40 26.41 8.04
N VAL A 49 9.66 25.44 7.15
CA VAL A 49 9.69 24.03 7.54
C VAL A 49 10.92 23.78 8.43
N VAL A 50 10.69 23.23 9.61
CA VAL A 50 11.73 22.87 10.58
C VAL A 50 11.58 21.41 11.01
N GLU A 51 12.55 20.89 11.76
CA GLU A 51 12.47 19.53 12.29
C GLU A 51 11.16 19.32 13.09
N GLY A 52 10.45 18.24 12.77
CA GLY A 52 9.18 17.88 13.41
C GLY A 52 7.94 18.58 12.86
N SER A 53 8.06 19.54 11.93
CA SER A 53 6.92 20.13 11.22
C SER A 53 6.07 19.05 10.57
N GLY A 54 4.76 19.05 10.85
CA GLY A 54 3.77 18.21 10.19
C GLY A 54 3.40 18.80 8.83
N VAL A 55 3.63 18.05 7.76
CA VAL A 55 3.39 18.49 6.39
C VAL A 55 2.44 17.53 5.70
N MET A 56 1.27 18.03 5.30
CA MET A 56 0.41 17.31 4.36
C MET A 56 1.01 17.37 2.97
N LEU A 57 1.23 16.22 2.34
CA LEU A 57 1.61 16.12 0.94
C LEU A 57 0.46 15.45 0.16
N ARG A 58 -0.43 16.26 -0.40
CA ARG A 58 -1.60 15.77 -1.15
C ARG A 58 -1.26 15.72 -2.63
N ALA A 59 -0.82 14.55 -3.11
CA ALA A 59 -0.30 14.40 -4.46
C ALA A 59 -0.40 12.97 -5.00
N TRP A 60 -0.43 12.85 -6.32
CA TRP A 60 -0.17 11.59 -7.03
C TRP A 60 1.34 11.36 -7.17
N ASN A 61 1.73 10.15 -7.58
CA ASN A 61 3.11 9.88 -7.93
C ASN A 61 3.48 10.64 -9.21
N THR A 62 4.41 11.58 -9.08
CA THR A 62 5.09 12.30 -10.17
C THR A 62 6.56 12.45 -9.77
N PRO A 63 7.47 12.77 -10.72
CA PRO A 63 8.84 13.13 -10.39
C PRO A 63 8.94 14.20 -9.27
N GLN A 64 8.07 15.20 -9.33
CA GLN A 64 8.03 16.29 -8.37
C GLN A 64 7.61 15.83 -6.96
N THR A 65 6.62 14.92 -6.87
CA THR A 65 6.18 14.36 -5.58
C THR A 65 7.28 13.57 -4.90
N LEU A 66 8.05 12.76 -5.65
CA LEU A 66 9.16 12.00 -5.06
C LEU A 66 10.25 12.95 -4.52
N LEU A 67 10.69 13.91 -5.33
CA LEU A 67 11.73 14.86 -4.91
C LEU A 67 11.28 15.69 -3.71
N ALA A 68 10.01 16.12 -3.68
CA ALA A 68 9.42 16.80 -2.54
C ALA A 68 9.40 15.90 -1.29
N TRP A 69 9.08 14.61 -1.43
CA TRP A 69 9.15 13.64 -0.33
C TRP A 69 10.56 13.61 0.28
N LEU A 70 11.60 13.39 -0.53
CA LEU A 70 12.98 13.31 -0.06
C LEU A 70 13.44 14.63 0.60
N ALA A 71 13.08 15.78 0.03
CA ALA A 71 13.43 17.09 0.57
C ALA A 71 12.73 17.38 1.91
N LEU A 72 11.42 17.08 2.04
CA LEU A 72 10.70 17.23 3.29
C LEU A 72 11.28 16.33 4.39
N LEU A 73 11.62 15.08 4.04
CA LEU A 73 12.32 14.20 4.96
C LEU A 73 13.68 14.79 5.35
N GLN A 74 14.46 15.32 4.41
CA GLN A 74 15.77 15.94 4.69
C GLN A 74 15.66 17.13 5.66
N CYS A 75 14.57 17.88 5.64
CA CYS A 75 14.27 18.93 6.64
C CYS A 75 13.87 18.37 8.01
N GLY A 76 13.72 17.05 8.15
CA GLY A 76 13.25 16.39 9.38
C GLY A 76 11.75 16.52 9.60
N ALA A 77 10.96 16.78 8.55
CA ALA A 77 9.52 16.93 8.66
C ALA A 77 8.80 15.58 8.88
N ARG A 78 7.63 15.64 9.53
CA ARG A 78 6.69 14.51 9.64
C ARG A 78 5.71 14.58 8.46
N VAL A 79 5.88 13.70 7.48
CA VAL A 79 5.14 13.74 6.22
C VAL A 79 3.85 12.93 6.30
N LEU A 80 2.70 13.57 6.06
CA LEU A 80 1.39 12.93 5.86
C LEU A 80 1.08 12.92 4.35
N PRO A 81 1.42 11.85 3.61
CA PRO A 81 0.99 11.76 2.22
C PRO A 81 -0.52 11.46 2.16
N VAL A 82 -1.24 12.23 1.35
CA VAL A 82 -2.71 12.16 1.25
C VAL A 82 -3.12 11.81 -0.17
N ASN A 83 -3.99 10.80 -0.30
CA ASN A 83 -4.61 10.47 -1.57
C ASN A 83 -5.46 11.67 -2.04
N PRO A 84 -5.19 12.26 -3.24
CA PRO A 84 -5.99 13.36 -3.76
C PRO A 84 -7.49 13.07 -3.89
N GLN A 85 -7.88 11.79 -3.98
CA GLN A 85 -9.28 11.37 -4.04
C GLN A 85 -10.02 11.42 -2.70
N LEU A 86 -9.33 11.59 -1.57
CA LEU A 86 -10.03 11.72 -0.29
C LEU A 86 -10.90 12.99 -0.31
N PRO A 87 -12.20 12.88 0.02
CA PRO A 87 -13.10 14.01 0.02
C PRO A 87 -12.67 15.08 1.02
N GLN A 88 -12.90 16.34 0.66
CA GLN A 88 -12.58 17.47 1.52
C GLN A 88 -13.24 17.39 2.92
N PRO A 89 -14.53 17.05 3.08
CA PRO A 89 -15.15 16.96 4.40
C PRO A 89 -14.49 15.91 5.32
N LEU A 90 -14.05 14.78 4.76
CA LEU A 90 -13.32 13.77 5.51
C LEU A 90 -11.96 14.31 5.99
N LEU A 91 -11.27 15.07 5.15
CA LEU A 91 -10.00 15.69 5.53
C LEU A 91 -10.19 16.81 6.57
N GLU A 92 -11.27 17.59 6.49
CA GLU A 92 -11.63 18.59 7.49
C GLU A 92 -11.87 17.98 8.88
N GLU A 93 -12.39 16.74 8.93
CA GLU A 93 -12.54 15.99 10.18
C GLU A 93 -11.21 15.41 10.70
N LEU A 94 -10.33 14.96 9.81
CA LEU A 94 -9.06 14.30 10.17
C LEU A 94 -7.95 15.29 10.56
N LEU A 95 -7.69 16.28 9.71
CA LEU A 95 -6.49 17.14 9.76
C LEU A 95 -6.28 17.86 11.11
N PRO A 96 -7.32 18.39 11.79
CA PRO A 96 -7.14 19.08 13.08
C PRO A 96 -6.47 18.21 14.15
N ASN A 97 -6.67 16.89 14.08
CA ASN A 97 -6.14 15.94 15.06
C ASN A 97 -4.72 15.46 14.73
N LEU A 98 -4.15 15.86 13.58
CA LEU A 98 -2.88 15.35 13.04
C LEU A 98 -1.68 16.29 13.24
N THR A 99 -1.89 17.44 13.90
CA THR A 99 -0.83 18.39 14.29
C THR A 99 0.06 18.79 13.10
N LEU A 100 -0.59 19.27 12.03
CA LEU A 100 0.05 19.73 10.79
C LEU A 100 0.17 21.25 10.80
N GLN A 101 1.21 21.78 10.17
CA GLN A 101 1.42 23.22 9.97
C GLN A 101 1.36 23.59 8.49
N PHE A 102 1.72 22.66 7.59
CA PHE A 102 1.87 22.95 6.17
C PHE A 102 1.04 22.03 5.28
N ALA A 103 0.67 22.54 4.12
CA ALA A 103 0.05 21.78 3.04
C ALA A 103 0.81 22.02 1.72
N LEU A 104 1.39 20.95 1.16
CA LEU A 104 1.97 20.92 -0.16
C LEU A 104 1.03 20.17 -1.12
N VAL A 105 0.55 20.88 -2.15
CA VAL A 105 -0.31 20.35 -3.22
C VAL A 105 0.34 20.72 -4.56
N PRO A 106 1.33 19.94 -5.07
CA PRO A 106 2.17 20.37 -6.20
C PRO A 106 1.39 20.72 -7.47
N ASP A 107 0.34 19.94 -7.78
CA ASP A 107 -0.48 20.07 -8.99
C ASP A 107 -1.87 20.65 -8.69
N GLY A 108 -1.99 21.47 -7.64
CA GLY A 108 -3.27 22.05 -7.23
C GLY A 108 -3.11 23.15 -6.19
N GLU A 109 -4.19 23.42 -5.46
CA GLU A 109 -4.22 24.47 -4.43
C GLU A 109 -4.50 23.89 -3.05
N ASN A 110 -3.97 24.55 -2.03
CA ASN A 110 -4.30 24.25 -0.65
C ASN A 110 -5.70 24.80 -0.32
N THR A 111 -6.61 23.91 0.04
CA THR A 111 -7.99 24.25 0.43
C THR A 111 -8.20 24.25 1.94
N PHE A 112 -7.14 24.16 2.74
CA PHE A 112 -7.19 24.10 4.21
C PHE A 112 -6.56 25.38 4.80
N PRO A 113 -7.36 26.39 5.19
CA PRO A 113 -6.84 27.70 5.62
C PRO A 113 -6.06 27.64 6.94
N ALA A 114 -6.24 26.59 7.75
CA ALA A 114 -5.46 26.34 8.96
C ALA A 114 -4.03 25.86 8.69
N LEU A 115 -3.71 25.48 7.45
CA LEU A 115 -2.39 25.03 7.03
C LEU A 115 -1.75 26.09 6.14
N THR A 116 -0.49 26.42 6.41
CA THR A 116 0.30 27.30 5.55
C THR A 116 0.58 26.59 4.22
N SER A 117 0.26 27.24 3.11
CA SER A 117 0.55 26.73 1.77
C SER A 117 2.06 26.64 1.57
N LEU A 118 2.54 25.45 1.23
CA LEU A 118 3.93 25.18 0.92
C LEU A 118 4.07 25.04 -0.60
N HIS A 119 5.13 25.60 -1.17
CA HIS A 119 5.37 25.64 -2.61
C HIS A 119 6.68 24.96 -2.98
N ILE A 120 6.71 24.39 -4.19
CA ILE A 120 7.95 23.91 -4.79
C ILE A 120 8.80 25.13 -5.16
N GLN A 121 9.84 25.36 -4.36
CA GLN A 121 10.81 26.44 -4.57
C GLN A 121 12.21 25.83 -4.52
N ARG A 122 13.05 26.17 -5.49
CA ARG A 122 14.45 25.77 -5.52
C ARG A 122 15.28 26.95 -5.03
N VAL A 123 16.03 26.73 -3.97
CA VAL A 123 16.90 27.73 -3.36
C VAL A 123 18.29 27.13 -3.24
N GLU A 124 19.32 27.86 -3.67
CA GLU A 124 20.69 27.41 -3.50
C GLU A 124 21.02 27.20 -2.02
N GLY A 125 21.55 26.03 -1.69
CA GLY A 125 21.85 25.65 -0.32
C GLY A 125 21.88 24.12 -0.17
N ALA A 126 22.27 23.67 1.01
CA ALA A 126 22.33 22.25 1.36
C ALA A 126 21.63 21.98 2.69
N HIS A 127 20.48 22.62 2.93
CA HIS A 127 19.74 22.48 4.19
C HIS A 127 19.46 21.01 4.50
N VAL A 128 19.82 20.61 5.72
CA VAL A 128 19.70 19.22 6.16
C VAL A 128 19.61 19.15 7.68
N ALA A 129 18.57 18.45 8.16
CA ALA A 129 18.49 18.01 9.54
C ALA A 129 19.53 16.91 9.80
N THR A 130 20.06 16.83 11.02
CA THR A 130 20.98 15.74 11.39
C THR A 130 20.29 14.39 11.20
N TRP A 131 20.92 13.44 10.50
CA TRP A 131 20.36 12.10 10.31
C TRP A 131 20.10 11.41 11.65
N GLN A 132 18.88 10.91 11.84
CA GLN A 132 18.46 10.16 13.01
C GLN A 132 17.51 9.03 12.56
N PRO A 133 17.90 7.76 12.62
CA PRO A 133 17.05 6.66 12.14
C PRO A 133 15.74 6.53 12.93
N THR A 134 15.74 6.95 14.20
CA THR A 134 14.56 6.92 15.09
C THR A 134 13.64 8.14 14.95
N ARG A 135 14.00 9.15 14.14
CA ARG A 135 13.11 10.30 13.91
C ARG A 135 11.83 9.84 13.20
N LEU A 136 10.70 10.41 13.60
CA LEU A 136 9.41 10.19 12.95
C LEU A 136 9.48 10.66 11.49
N CYS A 137 9.17 9.76 10.57
CA CYS A 137 9.29 9.98 9.14
C CYS A 137 7.92 10.27 8.52
N SER A 138 6.99 9.33 8.64
CA SER A 138 5.74 9.35 7.91
C SER A 138 4.53 9.08 8.79
N MET A 139 3.41 9.71 8.45
CA MET A 139 2.08 9.40 8.96
C MET A 139 1.23 8.85 7.81
N THR A 140 0.97 7.55 7.77
CA THR A 140 0.22 6.94 6.67
C THR A 140 -1.21 6.62 7.09
N LEU A 141 -2.19 7.10 6.31
CA LEU A 141 -3.60 6.87 6.60
C LEU A 141 -3.99 5.41 6.32
N THR A 142 -4.74 4.82 7.25
CA THR A 142 -5.41 3.52 7.05
C THR A 142 -6.65 3.68 6.17
N SER A 143 -7.17 2.58 5.62
CA SER A 143 -8.33 2.61 4.72
C SER A 143 -9.68 2.82 5.40
N GLY A 144 -9.73 3.00 6.73
CA GLY A 144 -10.98 3.33 7.45
C GLY A 144 -12.04 2.22 7.47
N SER A 145 -11.66 0.94 7.44
CA SER A 145 -12.65 -0.16 7.40
C SER A 145 -13.56 -0.24 8.63
N THR A 146 -13.18 0.38 9.74
CA THR A 146 -13.95 0.41 11.01
C THR A 146 -14.29 1.82 11.48
N GLY A 147 -14.34 2.81 10.58
CA GLY A 147 -14.57 4.22 10.91
C GLY A 147 -13.55 5.15 10.25
N LEU A 148 -13.24 6.27 10.90
CA LEU A 148 -12.30 7.24 10.35
C LEU A 148 -10.90 6.64 10.12
N PRO A 149 -10.22 6.98 9.02
CA PRO A 149 -8.81 6.68 8.80
C PRO A 149 -7.96 7.08 10.01
N LYS A 150 -7.04 6.21 10.41
CA LYS A 150 -6.04 6.48 11.44
C LYS A 150 -4.69 6.77 10.78
N ALA A 151 -3.88 7.63 11.39
CA ALA A 151 -2.55 7.96 10.90
C ALA A 151 -1.48 7.13 11.63
N ALA A 152 -1.05 6.01 11.03
CA ALA A 152 0.04 5.19 11.58
C ALA A 152 1.38 5.90 11.36
N VAL A 153 2.17 6.03 12.42
CA VAL A 153 3.42 6.82 12.41
C VAL A 153 4.64 5.91 12.41
N HIS A 154 5.48 6.03 11.40
CA HIS A 154 6.71 5.23 11.27
C HIS A 154 7.95 6.09 11.41
N THR A 155 8.98 5.51 12.01
CA THR A 155 10.36 6.02 11.96
C THR A 155 11.04 5.65 10.65
N TYR A 156 12.18 6.27 10.33
CA TYR A 156 13.03 5.83 9.22
C TYR A 156 13.52 4.39 9.43
N GLN A 157 13.87 4.04 10.68
CA GLN A 157 14.32 2.71 11.06
C GLN A 157 13.25 1.65 10.78
N ALA A 158 11.98 1.92 11.05
CA ALA A 158 10.89 0.99 10.76
C ALA A 158 10.76 0.70 9.25
N HIS A 159 10.86 1.74 8.42
CA HIS A 159 10.87 1.60 6.97
C HIS A 159 12.10 0.84 6.44
N LEU A 160 13.29 1.13 6.97
CA LEU A 160 14.52 0.41 6.62
C LEU A 160 14.47 -1.06 7.03
N ALA A 161 13.92 -1.36 8.21
CA ALA A 161 13.68 -2.74 8.64
C ALA A 161 12.67 -3.44 7.72
N SER A 162 11.65 -2.74 7.23
CA SER A 162 10.71 -3.21 6.19
C SER A 162 11.42 -3.59 4.90
N ALA A 163 12.27 -2.70 4.39
CA ALA A 163 13.08 -2.96 3.22
C ALA A 163 14.02 -4.17 3.42
N GLU A 164 14.74 -4.23 4.53
CA GLU A 164 15.67 -5.32 4.85
C GLU A 164 14.98 -6.69 4.83
N GLY A 165 13.82 -6.82 5.47
CA GLY A 165 13.06 -8.08 5.48
C GLY A 165 12.62 -8.51 4.09
N VAL A 166 12.18 -7.58 3.23
CA VAL A 166 11.78 -7.93 1.85
C VAL A 166 12.99 -8.31 1.00
N LEU A 167 14.08 -7.56 1.13
CA LEU A 167 15.28 -7.74 0.31
C LEU A 167 16.13 -8.95 0.72
N SER A 168 15.88 -9.55 1.89
CA SER A 168 16.42 -10.89 2.20
C SER A 168 15.75 -12.01 1.40
N LEU A 169 14.56 -11.77 0.84
CA LEU A 169 13.81 -12.73 0.03
C LEU A 169 13.93 -12.42 -1.48
N ILE A 170 13.79 -11.16 -1.87
CA ILE A 170 13.76 -10.73 -3.28
C ILE A 170 15.12 -10.13 -3.66
N PRO A 171 15.89 -10.77 -4.55
CA PRO A 171 17.16 -10.24 -5.01
C PRO A 171 16.96 -8.93 -5.77
N PHE A 172 17.52 -7.84 -5.27
CA PHE A 172 17.43 -6.50 -5.87
C PHE A 172 18.76 -5.78 -5.63
N GLY A 173 19.57 -5.64 -6.69
CA GLY A 173 20.94 -5.15 -6.60
C GLY A 173 21.22 -3.90 -7.43
N ASP A 174 22.51 -3.55 -7.52
CA ASP A 174 23.02 -2.27 -8.07
C ASP A 174 22.54 -1.91 -9.49
N HIS A 175 22.20 -2.91 -10.32
CA HIS A 175 21.73 -2.72 -11.70
C HIS A 175 20.23 -2.96 -11.89
N ASP A 176 19.53 -3.28 -10.81
CA ASP A 176 18.09 -3.46 -10.84
C ASP A 176 17.36 -2.13 -10.67
N ASP A 177 16.17 -2.07 -11.26
CA ASP A 177 15.35 -0.87 -11.30
C ASP A 177 13.91 -1.20 -10.93
N TRP A 178 13.45 -0.62 -9.82
CA TRP A 178 12.10 -0.80 -9.31
C TRP A 178 11.19 0.34 -9.78
N LEU A 179 10.14 0.02 -10.52
CA LEU A 179 9.11 1.01 -10.84
C LEU A 179 8.39 1.44 -9.55
N LEU A 180 8.21 2.75 -9.33
CA LEU A 180 7.28 3.29 -8.34
C LEU A 180 5.83 3.07 -8.82
N SER A 181 5.41 1.82 -8.79
CA SER A 181 4.17 1.30 -9.41
C SER A 181 2.92 1.49 -8.55
N LEU A 182 3.09 1.85 -7.27
CA LEU A 182 2.01 2.07 -6.31
C LEU A 182 2.17 3.42 -5.60
N PRO A 183 1.08 4.06 -5.17
CA PRO A 183 1.11 5.40 -4.58
C PRO A 183 1.94 5.54 -3.31
N LEU A 184 2.70 6.65 -3.18
CA LEU A 184 3.46 7.01 -1.97
C LEU A 184 2.57 7.38 -0.77
N PHE A 185 1.27 7.66 -0.99
CA PHE A 185 0.29 7.78 0.09
C PHE A 185 -0.16 6.42 0.69
N HIS A 186 0.38 5.31 0.17
CA HIS A 186 0.27 4.00 0.77
C HIS A 186 1.66 3.44 1.10
N VAL A 187 1.71 2.57 2.11
CA VAL A 187 2.96 1.90 2.50
C VAL A 187 3.56 1.03 1.40
N SER A 188 2.77 0.62 0.39
CA SER A 188 3.28 -0.12 -0.76
C SER A 188 4.20 0.74 -1.64
N GLY A 189 3.83 1.98 -1.93
CA GLY A 189 4.71 2.92 -2.65
C GLY A 189 5.90 3.35 -1.81
N GLN A 190 5.68 3.63 -0.52
CA GLN A 190 6.76 3.95 0.42
C GLN A 190 7.76 2.80 0.53
N GLY A 191 7.28 1.54 0.58
CA GLY A 191 8.13 0.36 0.61
C GLY A 191 9.03 0.25 -0.62
N ILE A 192 8.57 0.64 -1.81
CA ILE A 192 9.41 0.70 -3.02
C ILE A 192 10.54 1.72 -2.83
N MET A 193 10.20 2.94 -2.39
CA MET A 193 11.18 3.99 -2.13
C MET A 193 12.23 3.54 -1.10
N TRP A 194 11.82 2.91 0.00
CA TRP A 194 12.74 2.46 1.04
C TRP A 194 13.57 1.24 0.64
N ARG A 195 13.07 0.34 -0.21
CA ARG A 195 13.88 -0.75 -0.80
C ARG A 195 14.93 -0.22 -1.76
N TRP A 196 14.57 0.76 -2.59
CA TRP A 196 15.51 1.50 -3.43
C TRP A 196 16.63 2.14 -2.61
N LEU A 197 16.26 2.91 -1.58
CA LEU A 197 17.23 3.56 -0.70
C LEU A 197 18.02 2.58 0.16
N TYR A 198 17.46 1.43 0.55
CA TYR A 198 18.18 0.42 1.32
C TYR A 198 19.24 -0.30 0.48
N ALA A 199 18.92 -0.63 -0.77
CA ALA A 199 19.82 -1.36 -1.66
C ALA A 199 20.83 -0.45 -2.38
N GLY A 200 20.56 0.85 -2.50
CA GLY A 200 21.38 1.74 -3.32
C GLY A 200 21.33 1.41 -4.81
N ALA A 201 20.20 0.85 -5.25
CA ALA A 201 19.89 0.43 -6.61
C ALA A 201 19.21 1.56 -7.39
N ARG A 202 18.34 1.24 -8.36
CA ARG A 202 17.57 2.23 -9.14
C ARG A 202 16.09 2.19 -8.82
N MET A 203 15.46 3.36 -8.93
CA MET A 203 14.01 3.47 -8.97
C MET A 203 13.59 4.24 -10.23
N THR A 204 12.41 3.95 -10.75
CA THR A 204 11.80 4.68 -11.86
C THR A 204 10.52 5.35 -11.41
N VAL A 205 10.41 6.64 -11.66
CA VAL A 205 9.17 7.40 -11.51
C VAL A 205 8.79 7.96 -12.85
N ARG A 206 7.61 7.58 -13.31
CA ARG A 206 7.02 8.07 -14.55
C ARG A 206 5.66 8.68 -14.25
N ASP A 207 5.33 9.74 -14.98
CA ASP A 207 3.96 10.26 -15.01
C ASP A 207 2.98 9.18 -15.48
N LYS A 208 1.71 9.36 -15.15
CA LYS A 208 0.70 8.32 -15.34
C LYS A 208 0.51 8.00 -16.82
N GLN A 209 0.80 6.75 -17.18
CA GLN A 209 0.62 6.19 -18.52
C GLN A 209 0.23 4.69 -18.41
N PRO A 210 -0.05 3.97 -19.51
CA PRO A 210 -0.28 2.53 -19.46
C PRO A 210 0.86 1.79 -18.74
N LEU A 211 0.51 0.80 -17.92
CA LEU A 211 1.47 0.13 -17.01
C LEU A 211 2.65 -0.50 -17.78
N GLU A 212 2.41 -1.09 -18.94
CA GLU A 212 3.45 -1.62 -19.82
C GLU A 212 4.51 -0.56 -20.18
N GLN A 213 4.08 0.65 -20.54
CA GLN A 213 4.98 1.75 -20.86
C GLN A 213 5.70 2.26 -19.62
N MET A 214 5.02 2.32 -18.46
CA MET A 214 5.66 2.64 -17.18
C MET A 214 6.78 1.65 -16.83
N LEU A 215 6.59 0.37 -17.14
CA LEU A 215 7.54 -0.71 -16.84
C LEU A 215 8.76 -0.76 -17.77
N ALA A 216 8.79 -0.02 -18.88
CA ALA A 216 9.87 -0.12 -19.86
C ALA A 216 11.26 0.10 -19.22
N GLY A 217 12.13 -0.92 -19.29
CA GLY A 217 13.48 -0.93 -18.72
C GLY A 217 13.55 -1.18 -17.21
N CYS A 218 12.42 -1.39 -16.52
CA CYS A 218 12.40 -1.78 -15.12
C CYS A 218 12.63 -3.30 -15.00
N THR A 219 13.25 -3.73 -13.90
CA THR A 219 13.40 -5.15 -13.56
C THR A 219 12.50 -5.59 -12.42
N HIS A 220 11.98 -4.64 -11.62
CA HIS A 220 11.14 -4.92 -10.46
C HIS A 220 9.87 -4.07 -10.46
N ALA A 221 8.79 -4.63 -9.92
CA ALA A 221 7.55 -3.91 -9.66
C ALA A 221 6.84 -4.46 -8.42
N SER A 222 6.06 -3.61 -7.74
CA SER A 222 5.06 -4.08 -6.76
C SER A 222 3.67 -3.83 -7.31
N LEU A 223 2.85 -4.86 -7.41
CA LEU A 223 1.55 -4.79 -8.08
C LEU A 223 0.43 -5.32 -7.19
N VAL A 224 -0.77 -4.81 -7.38
CA VAL A 224 -1.98 -5.52 -6.94
C VAL A 224 -2.38 -6.57 -7.99
N PRO A 225 -3.14 -7.63 -7.61
CA PRO A 225 -3.53 -8.69 -8.54
C PRO A 225 -4.15 -8.19 -9.85
N THR A 226 -4.99 -7.15 -9.78
CA THR A 226 -5.68 -6.57 -10.94
C THR A 226 -4.71 -5.93 -11.96
N GLN A 227 -3.59 -5.36 -11.49
CA GLN A 227 -2.57 -4.80 -12.38
C GLN A 227 -1.80 -5.90 -13.11
N LEU A 228 -1.49 -7.01 -12.42
CA LEU A 228 -0.80 -8.14 -13.04
C LEU A 228 -1.71 -8.83 -14.07
N TRP A 229 -2.98 -9.06 -13.75
CA TRP A 229 -3.97 -9.59 -14.71
C TRP A 229 -4.00 -8.79 -16.01
N ARG A 230 -4.03 -7.46 -15.93
CA ARG A 230 -4.02 -6.59 -17.12
C ARG A 230 -2.77 -6.76 -17.99
N LEU A 231 -1.61 -7.00 -17.39
CA LEU A 231 -0.38 -7.27 -18.15
C LEU A 231 -0.45 -8.62 -18.86
N LEU A 232 -0.95 -9.65 -18.16
CA LEU A 232 -1.04 -11.01 -18.72
C LEU A 232 -2.05 -11.11 -19.86
N VAL A 233 -3.24 -10.50 -19.69
CA VAL A 233 -4.31 -10.47 -20.71
C VAL A 233 -3.83 -9.77 -21.98
N ASN A 234 -3.13 -8.64 -21.83
CA ASN A 234 -2.60 -7.89 -22.97
C ASN A 234 -1.36 -8.55 -23.60
N ARG A 235 -0.80 -9.61 -22.99
CA ARG A 235 0.48 -10.22 -23.37
C ARG A 235 1.59 -9.17 -23.53
N SER A 236 1.59 -8.18 -22.64
CA SER A 236 2.52 -7.06 -22.66
C SER A 236 3.96 -7.55 -22.54
N SER A 237 4.86 -7.01 -23.37
CA SER A 237 6.27 -7.39 -23.34
C SER A 237 6.98 -6.66 -22.19
N VAL A 238 7.38 -7.39 -21.15
CA VAL A 238 8.01 -6.83 -19.94
C VAL A 238 9.35 -7.49 -19.62
N SER A 239 10.32 -6.69 -19.15
CA SER A 239 11.66 -7.14 -18.76
C SER A 239 11.78 -7.45 -17.26
N LEU A 240 10.68 -7.88 -16.63
CA LEU A 240 10.60 -8.02 -15.17
C LEU A 240 11.31 -9.28 -14.69
N LYS A 241 12.27 -9.10 -13.77
CA LYS A 241 12.91 -10.20 -13.02
C LYS A 241 12.09 -10.64 -11.82
N ALA A 242 11.35 -9.73 -11.19
CA ALA A 242 10.52 -10.03 -10.04
C ALA A 242 9.32 -9.07 -9.89
N VAL A 243 8.18 -9.64 -9.49
CA VAL A 243 6.97 -8.88 -9.11
C VAL A 243 6.58 -9.25 -7.68
N LEU A 244 6.52 -8.27 -6.79
CA LEU A 244 5.92 -8.44 -5.46
C LEU A 244 4.43 -8.11 -5.51
N LEU A 245 3.60 -9.11 -5.26
CA LEU A 245 2.16 -9.00 -5.16
C LEU A 245 1.73 -8.78 -3.71
N GLY A 246 0.71 -7.97 -3.52
CA GLY A 246 0.11 -7.75 -2.20
C GLY A 246 -1.13 -6.88 -2.25
N GLY A 247 -1.66 -6.55 -1.08
CA GLY A 247 -2.85 -5.70 -0.96
C GLY A 247 -4.17 -6.44 -1.18
N ALA A 248 -4.20 -7.68 -1.61
CA ALA A 248 -5.42 -8.50 -1.63
C ALA A 248 -5.02 -9.98 -1.53
N ALA A 249 -6.03 -10.86 -1.48
CA ALA A 249 -5.79 -12.27 -1.77
C ALA A 249 -5.16 -12.41 -3.17
N ILE A 250 -4.19 -13.31 -3.30
CA ILE A 250 -3.46 -13.53 -4.55
C ILE A 250 -3.86 -14.92 -5.05
N PRO A 251 -4.67 -15.01 -6.13
CA PRO A 251 -5.05 -16.31 -6.69
C PRO A 251 -3.82 -17.08 -7.17
N VAL A 252 -3.80 -18.38 -6.94
CA VAL A 252 -2.71 -19.27 -7.41
C VAL A 252 -2.60 -19.20 -8.94
N GLU A 253 -3.73 -19.29 -9.63
CA GLU A 253 -3.83 -19.21 -11.09
C GLU A 253 -3.14 -17.97 -11.66
N LEU A 254 -3.31 -16.81 -11.03
CA LEU A 254 -2.66 -15.56 -11.46
C LEU A 254 -1.13 -15.71 -11.49
N THR A 255 -0.55 -16.32 -10.45
CA THR A 255 0.90 -16.52 -10.37
C THR A 255 1.41 -17.63 -11.26
N GLU A 256 0.59 -18.63 -11.57
CA GLU A 256 0.91 -19.69 -12.54
C GLU A 256 0.93 -19.14 -13.96
N GLN A 257 -0.10 -18.38 -14.35
CA GLN A 257 -0.13 -17.70 -15.66
C GLN A 257 1.02 -16.69 -15.80
N ALA A 258 1.39 -15.99 -14.73
CA ALA A 258 2.55 -15.11 -14.74
C ALA A 258 3.86 -15.88 -14.97
N ARG A 259 4.01 -17.05 -14.34
CA ARG A 259 5.17 -17.93 -14.54
C ARG A 259 5.26 -18.43 -15.99
N GLU A 260 4.14 -18.76 -16.62
CA GLU A 260 4.08 -19.15 -18.03
C GLU A 260 4.57 -18.05 -18.98
N GLN A 261 4.40 -16.78 -18.59
CA GLN A 261 4.94 -15.62 -19.32
C GLN A 261 6.35 -15.20 -18.84
N GLY A 262 7.02 -16.02 -18.03
CA GLY A 262 8.39 -15.76 -17.56
C GLY A 262 8.49 -14.72 -16.44
N ILE A 263 7.37 -14.34 -15.81
CA ILE A 263 7.34 -13.37 -14.71
C ILE A 263 7.45 -14.10 -13.38
N ARG A 264 8.55 -13.89 -12.66
CA ARG A 264 8.74 -14.45 -11.30
C ARG A 264 7.93 -13.66 -10.28
N CYS A 265 6.93 -14.29 -9.66
CA CYS A 265 6.07 -13.65 -8.67
C CYS A 265 6.46 -13.99 -7.23
N PHE A 266 6.36 -13.00 -6.35
CA PHE A 266 6.42 -13.13 -4.91
C PHE A 266 5.09 -12.69 -4.32
N CYS A 267 4.55 -13.47 -3.38
CA CYS A 267 3.29 -13.18 -2.71
C CYS A 267 3.59 -12.60 -1.33
N GLY A 268 2.93 -11.50 -0.96
CA GLY A 268 3.14 -10.83 0.33
C GLY A 268 1.84 -10.49 1.06
N TYR A 269 1.82 -10.78 2.35
CA TYR A 269 0.88 -10.20 3.30
C TYR A 269 1.52 -9.02 4.02
N GLY A 270 0.81 -7.90 4.03
CA GLY A 270 1.32 -6.65 4.55
C GLY A 270 0.21 -5.64 4.83
N LEU A 271 0.52 -4.69 5.70
CA LEU A 271 -0.43 -3.71 6.21
C LEU A 271 0.24 -2.38 6.53
N THR A 272 -0.57 -1.34 6.66
CA THR A 272 -0.13 0.03 6.91
C THR A 272 0.71 0.12 8.18
N GLU A 273 0.30 -0.53 9.25
CA GLU A 273 0.92 -0.45 10.57
C GLU A 273 2.33 -1.06 10.60
N PHE A 274 2.72 -1.84 9.59
CA PHE A 274 4.03 -2.52 9.50
C PHE A 274 4.91 -2.02 8.35
N ALA A 275 4.57 -0.85 7.79
CA ALA A 275 5.32 -0.23 6.70
C ALA A 275 5.47 -1.15 5.47
N SER A 276 4.40 -1.86 5.10
CA SER A 276 4.28 -2.86 4.02
C SER A 276 4.36 -4.32 4.47
N THR A 277 5.31 -5.10 3.97
CA THR A 277 5.29 -6.57 3.97
C THR A 277 5.72 -7.17 5.31
N VAL A 278 4.95 -8.14 5.78
CA VAL A 278 5.19 -8.88 7.02
C VAL A 278 5.56 -10.34 6.74
N CYS A 279 4.70 -11.04 5.99
CA CYS A 279 4.96 -12.39 5.51
C CYS A 279 5.11 -12.36 3.99
N ALA A 280 6.01 -13.17 3.45
CA ALA A 280 6.12 -13.34 2.02
C ALA A 280 6.74 -14.67 1.62
N LYS A 281 6.56 -15.03 0.34
CA LYS A 281 7.24 -16.15 -0.32
C LYS A 281 7.37 -15.89 -1.82
N GLU A 282 8.25 -16.63 -2.48
CA GLU A 282 8.09 -16.86 -3.92
C GLU A 282 6.83 -17.71 -4.15
N ALA A 283 6.07 -17.41 -5.21
CA ALA A 283 4.86 -18.17 -5.53
C ALA A 283 5.20 -19.65 -5.77
N ASP A 284 4.47 -20.56 -5.12
CA ASP A 284 4.76 -22.00 -5.07
C ASP A 284 3.53 -22.89 -5.32
N GLY A 285 2.44 -22.33 -5.88
CA GLY A 285 1.20 -23.07 -6.14
C GLY A 285 0.25 -23.19 -4.93
N LEU A 286 0.61 -22.61 -3.77
CA LEU A 286 -0.22 -22.65 -2.56
C LEU A 286 -0.78 -21.26 -2.21
N ALA A 287 -1.98 -21.25 -1.62
CA ALA A 287 -2.72 -20.03 -1.30
C ALA A 287 -2.25 -19.29 -0.03
N ASP A 288 -1.36 -19.89 0.78
CA ASP A 288 -0.78 -19.22 1.95
C ASP A 288 0.02 -17.97 1.53
N VAL A 289 0.27 -17.06 2.48
CA VAL A 289 1.02 -15.81 2.25
C VAL A 289 2.50 -15.93 2.60
N GLY A 290 2.99 -17.16 2.70
CA GLY A 290 4.37 -17.46 3.08
C GLY A 290 4.60 -17.38 4.58
N SER A 291 5.88 -17.24 4.92
CA SER A 291 6.36 -17.20 6.29
C SER A 291 6.73 -15.77 6.69
N PRO A 292 6.81 -15.47 8.00
CA PRO A 292 7.28 -14.18 8.49
C PRO A 292 8.67 -13.88 7.94
N LEU A 293 8.86 -12.68 7.40
CA LEU A 293 10.18 -12.21 6.97
C LEU A 293 11.10 -12.02 8.19
N PRO A 294 12.45 -12.01 8.01
CA PRO A 294 13.36 -11.76 9.11
C PRO A 294 12.99 -10.53 9.93
N GLY A 295 13.01 -10.65 11.26
CA GLY A 295 12.61 -9.59 12.19
C GLY A 295 11.10 -9.41 12.39
N ARG A 296 10.27 -10.34 11.86
CA ARG A 296 8.81 -10.37 12.06
C ARG A 296 8.44 -11.62 12.81
N GLU A 297 7.50 -11.47 13.71
CA GLU A 297 6.93 -12.55 14.49
C GLU A 297 5.42 -12.55 14.28
N VAL A 298 4.86 -13.76 14.21
CA VAL A 298 3.43 -13.99 13.99
C VAL A 298 2.96 -15.07 14.94
N LYS A 299 1.84 -14.83 15.62
CA LYS A 299 1.10 -15.86 16.38
C LYS A 299 -0.39 -15.75 16.09
N ILE A 300 -1.10 -16.85 16.30
CA ILE A 300 -2.57 -16.89 16.20
C ILE A 300 -3.16 -16.94 17.61
N VAL A 301 -4.08 -16.04 17.91
CA VAL A 301 -4.84 -16.01 19.17
C VAL A 301 -6.32 -15.95 18.83
N ASN A 302 -7.10 -16.97 19.20
CA ASN A 302 -8.53 -17.04 18.88
C ASN A 302 -8.86 -16.81 17.38
N ASN A 303 -8.07 -17.43 16.49
CA ASN A 303 -8.11 -17.26 15.03
C ASN A 303 -7.71 -15.86 14.52
N GLU A 304 -7.28 -14.94 15.37
CA GLU A 304 -6.78 -13.63 14.98
C GLU A 304 -5.25 -13.66 14.81
N VAL A 305 -4.76 -13.05 13.73
CA VAL A 305 -3.33 -12.88 13.48
C VAL A 305 -2.78 -11.74 14.35
N TRP A 306 -1.81 -12.05 15.19
CA TRP A 306 -1.07 -11.08 15.99
C TRP A 306 0.37 -10.95 15.51
N LEU A 307 0.86 -9.71 15.46
CA LEU A 307 2.14 -9.37 14.85
C LEU A 307 3.07 -8.59 15.79
N ARG A 308 4.38 -8.80 15.63
CA ARG A 308 5.44 -7.99 16.23
C ARG A 308 6.61 -7.86 15.25
N ALA A 309 7.15 -6.65 15.08
CA ALA A 309 8.29 -6.42 14.21
C ALA A 309 8.97 -5.07 14.47
N ALA A 310 10.23 -4.94 14.09
CA ALA A 310 10.92 -3.65 14.07
C ALA A 310 10.35 -2.65 13.04
N SER A 311 9.56 -3.11 12.06
CA SER A 311 8.87 -2.24 11.09
C SER A 311 7.49 -1.77 11.54
N MET A 312 7.08 -2.11 12.76
CA MET A 312 5.82 -1.63 13.32
C MET A 312 5.86 -0.10 13.48
N ALA A 313 4.73 0.56 13.30
CA ALA A 313 4.58 1.98 13.63
C ALA A 313 4.78 2.20 15.13
N GLU A 314 5.22 3.41 15.49
CA GLU A 314 5.35 3.84 16.88
C GLU A 314 3.99 4.02 17.56
N GLY A 315 2.95 4.25 16.75
CA GLY A 315 1.58 4.44 17.21
C GLY A 315 0.69 5.08 16.16
N TYR A 316 -0.58 5.28 16.51
CA TYR A 316 -1.47 6.17 15.78
C TYR A 316 -1.34 7.60 16.31
N TRP A 317 -1.19 8.59 15.44
CA TRP A 317 -1.17 9.98 15.86
C TRP A 317 -2.57 10.48 16.23
N ARG A 318 -2.70 11.09 17.41
CA ARG A 318 -3.94 11.76 17.84
C ARG A 318 -3.60 12.94 18.75
N ASN A 319 -3.96 14.15 18.32
CA ASN A 319 -3.90 15.38 19.11
C ASN A 319 -2.52 15.64 19.75
N GLY A 320 -1.45 15.42 18.97
CA GLY A 320 -0.07 15.64 19.42
C GLY A 320 0.53 14.47 20.19
N GLN A 321 -0.16 13.34 20.31
CA GLN A 321 0.30 12.14 21.01
C GLN A 321 0.32 10.90 20.11
N LEU A 322 1.20 9.96 20.44
CA LEU A 322 1.20 8.61 19.86
C LEU A 322 0.37 7.69 20.74
N VAL A 323 -0.68 7.10 20.15
CA VAL A 323 -1.47 6.05 20.78
C VAL A 323 -0.88 4.70 20.38
N SER A 324 -0.47 3.91 21.37
CA SER A 324 0.16 2.61 21.17
C SER A 324 -0.69 1.68 20.30
N LEU A 325 -0.02 0.89 19.47
CA LEU A 325 -0.62 -0.16 18.64
C LEU A 325 -0.73 -1.50 19.37
N VAL A 326 0.11 -1.72 20.38
CA VAL A 326 0.21 -3.02 21.03
C VAL A 326 -0.85 -3.20 22.10
N ASN A 327 -1.34 -4.43 22.24
CA ASN A 327 -2.13 -4.88 23.37
C ASN A 327 -1.27 -5.06 24.63
N ASP A 328 -1.89 -5.48 25.72
CA ASP A 328 -1.22 -5.68 27.02
C ASP A 328 -0.11 -6.75 26.99
N GLU A 329 -0.03 -7.57 25.93
CA GLU A 329 1.03 -8.56 25.72
C GLU A 329 2.17 -8.06 24.81
N GLY A 330 2.10 -6.82 24.32
CA GLY A 330 3.12 -6.26 23.42
C GLY A 330 2.99 -6.72 21.96
N TRP A 331 1.79 -7.11 21.52
CA TRP A 331 1.50 -7.54 20.14
C TRP A 331 0.46 -6.64 19.46
N TYR A 332 0.57 -6.48 18.14
CA TYR A 332 -0.47 -5.85 17.35
C TYR A 332 -1.54 -6.87 16.92
N ALA A 333 -2.76 -6.70 17.39
CA ALA A 333 -3.93 -7.46 16.97
C ALA A 333 -4.48 -6.90 15.64
N THR A 334 -4.37 -7.68 14.56
CA THR A 334 -4.60 -7.16 13.19
C THR A 334 -6.07 -7.05 12.80
N ARG A 335 -6.94 -7.77 13.50
CA ARG A 335 -8.32 -8.10 13.09
C ARG A 335 -8.41 -8.89 11.79
N ASP A 336 -7.31 -9.46 11.31
CA ASP A 336 -7.32 -10.44 10.23
C ASP A 336 -7.49 -11.83 10.85
N ARG A 337 -8.43 -12.60 10.30
CA ARG A 337 -8.62 -14.01 10.64
C ARG A 337 -7.60 -14.84 9.89
N GLY A 338 -6.88 -15.72 10.57
CA GLY A 338 -5.85 -16.54 9.95
C GLY A 338 -5.45 -17.76 10.73
N GLU A 339 -4.68 -18.61 10.08
CA GLU A 339 -4.19 -19.89 10.60
C GLU A 339 -2.71 -20.04 10.27
N MET A 340 -1.98 -20.74 11.14
CA MET A 340 -0.56 -21.02 10.94
C MET A 340 -0.34 -22.52 10.75
N HIS A 341 0.21 -22.92 9.61
CA HIS A 341 0.49 -24.32 9.27
C HIS A 341 1.95 -24.45 8.88
N ASN A 342 2.76 -25.20 9.65
CA ASN A 342 4.19 -25.41 9.39
C ASN A 342 4.98 -24.11 9.18
N GLY A 343 4.66 -23.05 9.94
CA GLY A 343 5.30 -21.74 9.83
C GLY A 343 4.86 -20.90 8.62
N LYS A 344 3.85 -21.34 7.86
CA LYS A 344 3.21 -20.59 6.78
C LYS A 344 1.86 -20.04 7.25
N LEU A 345 1.63 -18.76 6.99
CA LEU A 345 0.41 -18.07 7.38
C LEU A 345 -0.63 -18.17 6.26
N THR A 346 -1.86 -18.54 6.59
CA THR A 346 -3.02 -18.44 5.70
C THR A 346 -3.96 -17.37 6.23
N ILE A 347 -4.33 -16.40 5.39
CA ILE A 347 -5.33 -15.38 5.72
C ILE A 347 -6.69 -15.85 5.23
N VAL A 348 -7.65 -15.93 6.15
CA VAL A 348 -9.05 -16.33 5.87
C VAL A 348 -9.89 -15.12 5.49
N GLY A 349 -9.67 -13.96 6.12
CA GLY A 349 -10.42 -12.74 5.85
C GLY A 349 -10.23 -11.70 6.95
N ARG A 350 -11.06 -10.66 7.00
CA ARG A 350 -11.09 -9.71 8.13
C ARG A 350 -12.25 -9.99 9.07
N LEU A 351 -11.99 -9.99 10.37
CA LEU A 351 -13.02 -10.11 11.41
C LEU A 351 -14.06 -8.98 11.30
N ASP A 352 -13.63 -7.76 10.94
CA ASP A 352 -14.52 -6.60 10.77
C ASP A 352 -15.52 -6.76 9.60
N ASN A 353 -15.23 -7.65 8.65
CA ASN A 353 -16.08 -7.88 7.48
C ASN A 353 -17.13 -8.98 7.71
N LEU A 354 -16.98 -9.76 8.78
CA LEU A 354 -17.94 -10.77 9.18
C LEU A 354 -19.30 -10.12 9.41
N PHE A 355 -20.33 -10.65 8.77
CA PHE A 355 -21.71 -10.27 9.05
C PHE A 355 -22.58 -11.51 9.27
N PHE A 356 -23.69 -11.33 9.96
CA PHE A 356 -24.63 -12.41 10.25
C PHE A 356 -25.82 -12.35 9.31
N SER A 357 -26.18 -13.51 8.75
CA SER A 357 -27.42 -13.73 8.01
C SER A 357 -28.24 -14.78 8.74
N GLY A 358 -29.33 -14.34 9.37
CA GLY A 358 -30.01 -15.11 10.39
C GLY A 358 -29.09 -15.31 11.60
N GLY A 359 -28.84 -16.57 11.97
CA GLY A 359 -27.90 -16.93 13.03
C GLY A 359 -26.49 -17.28 12.56
N GLU A 360 -26.24 -17.27 11.24
CA GLU A 360 -25.00 -17.79 10.66
C GLU A 360 -24.04 -16.67 10.27
N GLY A 361 -22.76 -16.85 10.60
CA GLY A 361 -21.70 -15.91 10.24
C GLY A 361 -21.22 -16.13 8.81
N ILE A 362 -21.26 -15.08 7.99
CA ILE A 362 -20.72 -15.09 6.62
C ILE A 362 -19.44 -14.28 6.61
N GLN A 363 -18.30 -14.96 6.38
CA GLN A 363 -17.05 -14.31 6.05
C GLN A 363 -17.05 -14.02 4.53
N PRO A 364 -17.13 -12.74 4.10
CA PRO A 364 -17.22 -12.40 2.67
C PRO A 364 -16.11 -13.04 1.84
N GLU A 365 -14.88 -13.01 2.34
CA GLU A 365 -13.68 -13.47 1.65
C GLU A 365 -13.70 -14.99 1.37
N GLU A 366 -14.33 -15.80 2.23
CA GLU A 366 -14.47 -17.24 1.98
C GLU A 366 -15.43 -17.52 0.82
N VAL A 367 -16.53 -16.77 0.77
CA VAL A 367 -17.54 -16.86 -0.30
C VAL A 367 -16.99 -16.31 -1.62
N GLU A 368 -16.29 -15.17 -1.55
CA GLU A 368 -15.59 -14.57 -2.69
C GLU A 368 -14.56 -15.52 -3.29
N ARG A 369 -13.77 -16.21 -2.47
CA ARG A 369 -12.78 -17.20 -2.95
C ARG A 369 -13.42 -18.32 -3.76
N VAL A 370 -14.60 -18.79 -3.35
CA VAL A 370 -15.35 -19.82 -4.09
C VAL A 370 -15.82 -19.25 -5.43
N ILE A 371 -16.45 -18.07 -5.44
CA ILE A 371 -17.00 -17.46 -6.66
C ILE A 371 -15.90 -17.04 -7.64
N ALA A 372 -14.77 -16.53 -7.13
CA ALA A 372 -13.62 -16.12 -7.93
C ALA A 372 -12.93 -17.27 -8.67
N ALA A 373 -13.20 -18.52 -8.30
CA ALA A 373 -12.70 -19.69 -9.02
C ALA A 373 -13.47 -19.98 -10.32
N HIS A 374 -14.59 -19.28 -10.59
CA HIS A 374 -15.30 -19.41 -11.84
C HIS A 374 -14.58 -18.62 -12.96
N PRO A 375 -14.32 -19.20 -14.15
CA PRO A 375 -13.46 -18.60 -15.17
C PRO A 375 -13.96 -17.27 -15.75
N ALA A 376 -15.27 -17.01 -15.65
CA ALA A 376 -15.86 -15.74 -16.11
C ALA A 376 -15.69 -14.57 -15.11
N VAL A 377 -15.18 -14.81 -13.90
CA VAL A 377 -15.13 -13.81 -12.82
C VAL A 377 -13.76 -13.15 -12.73
N LEU A 378 -13.70 -11.83 -12.98
CA LEU A 378 -12.49 -11.03 -12.74
C LEU A 378 -12.43 -10.51 -11.30
N GLN A 379 -13.57 -10.07 -10.76
CA GLN A 379 -13.70 -9.63 -9.37
C GLN A 379 -15.05 -10.02 -8.81
N VAL A 380 -15.07 -10.31 -7.51
CA VAL A 380 -16.29 -10.52 -6.74
C VAL A 380 -16.11 -9.89 -5.36
N PHE A 381 -17.14 -9.16 -4.92
CA PHE A 381 -17.27 -8.66 -3.56
C PHE A 381 -18.58 -9.14 -2.98
N ILE A 382 -18.53 -9.78 -1.84
CA ILE A 382 -19.70 -10.14 -1.04
C ILE A 382 -19.96 -9.01 -0.06
N VAL A 383 -21.16 -8.43 -0.17
CA VAL A 383 -21.60 -7.33 0.69
C VAL A 383 -22.89 -7.69 1.41
N PRO A 384 -23.05 -7.30 2.68
CA PRO A 384 -24.29 -7.46 3.39
C PRO A 384 -25.31 -6.43 2.93
N VAL A 385 -26.51 -6.89 2.57
CA VAL A 385 -27.66 -6.02 2.37
C VAL A 385 -28.69 -6.26 3.48
N ALA A 386 -29.40 -5.22 3.92
CA ALA A 386 -30.41 -5.34 4.94
C ALA A 386 -31.55 -6.25 4.48
N ASP A 387 -31.98 -7.17 5.34
CA ASP A 387 -33.07 -8.09 5.10
C ASP A 387 -34.02 -8.11 6.31
N LYS A 388 -35.33 -8.07 6.06
CA LYS A 388 -36.33 -7.94 7.13
C LYS A 388 -36.42 -9.17 8.03
N GLU A 389 -36.13 -10.35 7.50
CA GLU A 389 -36.28 -11.63 8.20
C GLU A 389 -34.93 -12.10 8.77
N PHE A 390 -33.87 -11.96 7.98
CA PHE A 390 -32.54 -12.51 8.32
C PHE A 390 -31.57 -11.46 8.85
N GLY A 391 -32.01 -10.21 9.04
CA GLY A 391 -31.17 -9.07 9.40
C GLY A 391 -30.30 -8.61 8.23
N HIS A 392 -29.45 -9.49 7.71
CA HIS A 392 -28.73 -9.29 6.46
C HIS A 392 -28.78 -10.52 5.55
N ARG A 393 -28.58 -10.32 4.24
CA ARG A 393 -28.33 -11.36 3.24
C ARG A 393 -27.12 -10.98 2.39
N ALA A 394 -26.43 -11.98 1.83
CA ALA A 394 -25.28 -11.77 0.97
C ALA A 394 -25.71 -11.28 -0.43
N VAL A 395 -25.05 -10.25 -0.95
CA VAL A 395 -25.14 -9.81 -2.35
C VAL A 395 -23.75 -9.88 -2.97
N ALA A 396 -23.65 -10.41 -4.19
CA ALA A 396 -22.42 -10.44 -4.95
C ALA A 396 -22.35 -9.23 -5.88
N VAL A 397 -21.29 -8.43 -5.78
CA VAL A 397 -20.97 -7.33 -6.69
C VAL A 397 -19.80 -7.77 -7.57
N MET A 398 -20.00 -7.81 -8.88
CA MET A 398 -19.23 -8.61 -9.83
C MET A 398 -18.56 -7.75 -10.90
N GLU A 399 -17.32 -8.08 -11.25
CA GLU A 399 -16.71 -7.72 -12.51
C GLU A 399 -16.45 -9.01 -13.29
N TYR A 400 -17.02 -9.12 -14.49
CA TYR A 400 -16.86 -10.27 -15.37
C TYR A 400 -15.81 -9.98 -16.44
N ASP A 401 -15.24 -11.03 -17.01
CA ASP A 401 -14.24 -10.92 -18.08
C ASP A 401 -14.84 -10.32 -19.36
N HIS A 402 -16.01 -10.85 -19.75
CA HIS A 402 -16.77 -10.40 -20.91
C HIS A 402 -18.23 -10.18 -20.53
N GLU A 403 -19.08 -11.17 -20.79
CA GLU A 403 -20.51 -11.09 -20.52
C GLU A 403 -20.84 -11.47 -19.07
N SER A 404 -21.92 -10.91 -18.56
CA SER A 404 -22.46 -11.31 -17.26
C SER A 404 -22.98 -12.74 -17.31
N VAL A 405 -22.61 -13.55 -16.33
CA VAL A 405 -23.07 -14.94 -16.21
C VAL A 405 -23.94 -15.11 -14.97
N ASP A 406 -24.98 -15.93 -15.05
CA ASP A 406 -25.77 -16.33 -13.88
C ASP A 406 -25.08 -17.50 -13.17
N LEU A 407 -24.59 -17.23 -11.95
CA LEU A 407 -23.89 -18.20 -11.12
C LEU A 407 -24.78 -18.78 -10.02
N SER A 408 -26.08 -18.43 -9.98
CA SER A 408 -26.99 -18.80 -8.89
C SER A 408 -27.16 -20.31 -8.71
N GLU A 409 -27.25 -21.08 -9.80
CA GLU A 409 -27.27 -22.54 -9.76
C GLU A 409 -25.86 -23.12 -9.50
N TRP A 410 -24.83 -22.55 -10.13
CA TRP A 410 -23.45 -23.03 -10.03
C TRP A 410 -22.89 -22.99 -8.61
N VAL A 411 -23.36 -22.07 -7.75
CA VAL A 411 -22.89 -21.99 -6.36
C VAL A 411 -23.54 -23.01 -5.41
N LYS A 412 -24.63 -23.68 -5.78
CA LYS A 412 -25.46 -24.45 -4.84
C LYS A 412 -24.77 -25.65 -4.22
N ASP A 413 -23.86 -26.29 -4.95
CA ASP A 413 -23.05 -27.43 -4.51
C ASP A 413 -21.73 -27.02 -3.85
N LYS A 414 -21.44 -25.71 -3.78
CA LYS A 414 -20.17 -25.15 -3.28
C LYS A 414 -20.31 -24.25 -2.06
N LEU A 415 -21.48 -23.64 -1.89
CA LEU A 415 -21.79 -22.71 -0.80
C LEU A 415 -23.02 -23.20 -0.03
N ALA A 416 -22.96 -23.06 1.29
CA ALA A 416 -24.13 -23.28 2.14
C ALA A 416 -25.24 -22.27 1.80
N ARG A 417 -26.50 -22.65 2.05
CA ARG A 417 -27.68 -21.85 1.65
C ARG A 417 -27.66 -20.40 2.16
N PHE A 418 -27.11 -20.15 3.34
CA PHE A 418 -27.02 -18.79 3.90
C PHE A 418 -25.93 -17.95 3.23
N GLN A 419 -24.88 -18.57 2.68
CA GLN A 419 -23.78 -17.91 1.97
C GLN A 419 -24.11 -17.54 0.53
N GLN A 420 -25.08 -18.23 -0.08
CA GLN A 420 -25.47 -18.03 -1.49
C GLN A 420 -25.99 -16.60 -1.71
N PRO A 421 -25.42 -15.83 -2.66
CA PRO A 421 -25.88 -14.49 -2.96
C PRO A 421 -27.36 -14.46 -3.36
N VAL A 422 -28.16 -13.58 -2.74
CA VAL A 422 -29.56 -13.36 -3.16
C VAL A 422 -29.67 -12.53 -4.43
N ARG A 423 -28.63 -11.74 -4.74
CA ARG A 423 -28.54 -10.89 -5.92
C ARG A 423 -27.11 -10.85 -6.43
N TRP A 424 -26.99 -10.68 -7.73
CA TRP A 424 -25.75 -10.55 -8.48
C TRP A 424 -25.79 -9.20 -9.20
N LEU A 425 -24.99 -8.25 -8.73
CA LEU A 425 -24.93 -6.88 -9.24
C LEU A 425 -23.61 -6.67 -9.98
N THR A 426 -23.58 -5.79 -10.97
CA THR A 426 -22.34 -5.43 -11.68
C THR A 426 -21.63 -4.28 -10.95
N LEU A 427 -20.31 -4.41 -10.75
CA LEU A 427 -19.47 -3.39 -10.13
C LEU A 427 -19.50 -2.09 -10.97
N PRO A 428 -19.96 -0.96 -10.39
CA PRO A 428 -20.16 0.25 -11.15
C PRO A 428 -18.82 0.93 -11.50
N PRO A 429 -18.71 1.59 -12.67
CA PRO A 429 -17.46 2.17 -13.15
C PRO A 429 -16.90 3.26 -12.22
N GLU A 430 -17.75 4.02 -11.54
CA GLU A 430 -17.33 5.07 -10.60
C GLU A 430 -16.52 4.55 -9.40
N LEU A 431 -16.69 3.28 -9.01
CA LEU A 431 -15.96 2.67 -7.90
C LEU A 431 -14.66 1.97 -8.34
N LYS A 432 -14.44 1.78 -9.65
CA LYS A 432 -13.24 1.10 -10.19
C LYS A 432 -11.98 1.97 -10.11
N ASN A 433 -12.13 3.30 -10.00
CA ASN A 433 -11.05 4.27 -10.17
C ASN A 433 -10.45 4.80 -8.84
N GLY A 434 -10.81 4.22 -7.68
CA GLY A 434 -10.60 4.82 -6.35
C GLY A 434 -9.31 4.53 -5.57
N GLY A 435 -8.29 3.88 -6.16
CA GLY A 435 -7.01 3.59 -5.49
C GLY A 435 -6.60 2.10 -5.52
N ILE A 436 -5.79 1.65 -4.55
CA ILE A 436 -5.23 0.28 -4.49
C ILE A 436 -6.33 -0.78 -4.22
N LYS A 437 -7.34 -0.45 -3.41
CA LYS A 437 -8.46 -1.34 -3.06
C LYS A 437 -9.77 -0.55 -3.04
N ILE A 438 -10.87 -1.21 -3.40
CA ILE A 438 -12.23 -0.65 -3.28
C ILE A 438 -12.68 -0.76 -1.81
N SER A 439 -13.29 0.30 -1.27
CA SER A 439 -13.83 0.31 0.09
C SER A 439 -15.09 -0.55 0.20
N ARG A 440 -15.10 -1.54 1.10
CA ARG A 440 -16.29 -2.37 1.37
C ARG A 440 -17.47 -1.57 1.92
N GLN A 441 -17.21 -0.51 2.71
CA GLN A 441 -18.26 0.36 3.22
C GLN A 441 -18.96 1.10 2.08
N VAL A 442 -18.17 1.64 1.13
CA VAL A 442 -18.72 2.31 -0.06
C VAL A 442 -19.50 1.32 -0.94
N LEU A 443 -19.01 0.09 -1.10
CA LEU A 443 -19.72 -0.97 -1.81
C LEU A 443 -21.04 -1.36 -1.11
N LYS A 444 -21.04 -1.44 0.22
CA LYS A 444 -22.25 -1.71 1.02
C LYS A 444 -23.29 -0.61 0.83
N GLU A 445 -22.90 0.65 0.97
CA GLU A 445 -23.78 1.81 0.76
C GLU A 445 -24.32 1.89 -0.66
N TRP A 446 -23.49 1.55 -1.66
CA TRP A 446 -23.92 1.45 -3.04
C TRP A 446 -24.93 0.32 -3.25
N ALA A 447 -24.65 -0.90 -2.76
CA ALA A 447 -25.54 -2.05 -2.93
C ALA A 447 -26.88 -1.89 -2.20
N GLN A 448 -26.89 -1.17 -1.07
CA GLN A 448 -28.12 -0.79 -0.36
C GLN A 448 -29.00 0.16 -1.18
N ARG A 449 -28.41 1.07 -1.96
CA ARG A 449 -29.17 1.97 -2.85
C ARG A 449 -29.76 1.27 -4.08
N GLN A 450 -29.34 0.05 -4.37
CA GLN A 450 -29.91 -0.80 -5.43
C GLN A 450 -31.10 -1.64 -4.94
N GLN A 451 -31.59 -1.41 -3.71
CA GLN A 451 -32.77 -2.11 -3.15
C GLN A 451 -34.09 -1.57 -3.69
#